data_AF-A0AAN4U1I5-F1
#
_entry.id   AF-A0AAN4U1I5-F1
#
_cell.length_a   1.000
_cell.length_b   1.000
_cell.length_c   1.000
_cell.angle_alpha   90.00
_cell.angle_beta   90.00
_cell.angle_gamma   90.00
#
_symmetry.space_group_name_H-M   'P 1'
#
loop_
_entity.id
_entity.type
_entity.pdbx_description
1 polymer ?
#
loop_
_entity_poly.entity_id
_entity_poly.type
_entity_poly.pdbx_seq_one_letter_code
_entity_poly.pdbx_strand_id
1 'polypeptide(L)'
;MSVLSHIPYDIVIFALLTALLVWRLRAVLGRRVDVGGSSVTAAPVPARPQPAAAAPAPVEEPSAKFDIPQPATRVGQVLAEIAAAQPGFKPEIFLQNAQKAFRDVVTAFATGDREKLRLYLTPEAFAGFDAAITAREEAQQQQRTEIVGINSLAIVDAVLTRFEGGDKARIDVQIVSRQISILNDVGGQPLIGTESVTEFSDLWEFESETGPNQPVASWHLAAARAA
;
A
#
# COMPACT_ATOMS: atom_id res chain seq x y z
N MET A 1 28.68 -7.60 -22.26
CA MET A 1 27.37 -6.93 -22.30
C MET A 1 26.38 -7.99 -21.85
N SER A 2 25.72 -7.97 -20.70
CA SER A 2 25.20 -6.85 -19.91
C SER A 2 25.12 -7.26 -18.44
N VAL A 3 25.74 -6.50 -17.55
CA VAL A 3 25.74 -6.68 -16.08
C VAL A 3 24.90 -5.58 -15.40
N LEU A 4 23.86 -5.08 -16.08
CA LEU A 4 23.15 -3.84 -15.72
C LEU A 4 21.62 -3.99 -15.60
N SER A 5 21.07 -5.20 -15.62
CA SER A 5 19.61 -5.44 -15.64
C SER A 5 19.05 -6.09 -14.37
N HIS A 6 19.78 -6.03 -13.25
CA HIS A 6 19.24 -6.43 -11.94
C HIS A 6 19.87 -5.58 -10.84
N ILE A 7 19.42 -4.32 -10.72
CA ILE A 7 19.68 -3.52 -9.54
C ILE A 7 18.49 -3.72 -8.60
N PRO A 8 18.59 -4.58 -7.57
CA PRO A 8 17.50 -4.80 -6.61
C PRO A 8 17.10 -3.49 -5.92
N TYR A 9 15.81 -3.36 -5.57
CA TYR A 9 15.26 -2.15 -4.95
C TYR A 9 15.91 -1.80 -3.61
N ASP A 10 16.52 -2.76 -2.92
CA ASP A 10 17.40 -2.48 -1.78
C ASP A 10 18.55 -1.55 -2.17
N ILE A 11 19.18 -1.77 -3.33
CA ILE A 11 20.22 -0.88 -3.87
C ILE A 11 19.62 0.45 -4.31
N VAL A 12 18.38 0.51 -4.78
CA VAL A 12 17.72 1.78 -5.14
C VAL A 12 17.37 2.59 -3.89
N ILE A 13 16.86 1.95 -2.84
CA ILE A 13 16.55 2.55 -1.53
C ILE A 13 17.86 2.96 -0.83
N PHE A 14 18.88 2.10 -0.81
CA PHE A 14 20.21 2.44 -0.30
C PHE A 14 20.90 3.51 -1.16
N ALA A 15 20.76 3.52 -2.48
CA ALA A 15 21.32 4.56 -3.34
C ALA A 15 20.60 5.90 -3.14
N LEU A 16 19.27 5.90 -2.94
CA LEU A 16 18.50 7.09 -2.61
C LEU A 16 18.85 7.60 -1.21
N LEU A 17 18.89 6.72 -0.20
CA LEU A 17 19.35 7.06 1.16
C LEU A 17 20.78 7.59 1.16
N THR A 18 21.69 6.96 0.41
CA THR A 18 23.11 7.35 0.35
C THR A 18 23.28 8.65 -0.44
N ALA A 19 22.57 8.83 -1.55
CA ALA A 19 22.57 10.08 -2.31
C ALA A 19 21.99 11.23 -1.47
N LEU A 20 20.91 10.98 -0.72
CA LEU A 20 20.34 11.93 0.24
C LEU A 20 21.34 12.25 1.35
N LEU A 21 22.04 11.25 1.89
CA LEU A 21 23.05 11.44 2.93
C LEU A 21 24.27 12.25 2.42
N VAL A 22 24.77 11.94 1.23
CA VAL A 22 25.89 12.66 0.58
C VAL A 22 25.49 14.08 0.18
N TRP A 23 24.26 14.28 -0.29
CA TRP A 23 23.70 15.60 -0.57
C TRP A 23 23.54 16.43 0.71
N ARG A 24 23.02 15.83 1.78
CA ARG A 24 22.90 16.45 3.11
C ARG A 24 24.28 16.84 3.68
N LEU A 25 25.29 15.99 3.52
CA LEU A 25 26.65 16.29 3.97
C LEU A 25 27.32 17.41 3.15
N ARG A 26 27.02 17.51 1.84
CA ARG A 26 27.44 18.65 1.00
C ARG A 26 26.72 19.95 1.35
N ALA A 27 25.43 19.87 1.71
CA ALA A 27 24.62 21.03 2.09
C ALA A 27 25.05 21.65 3.44
N VAL A 28 25.72 20.89 4.31
CA VAL A 28 26.19 21.37 5.63
C VAL A 28 27.54 22.11 5.56
N LEU A 29 28.30 22.01 4.46
CA LEU A 29 29.62 22.67 4.32
C LEU A 29 29.61 24.01 3.58
N GLY A 30 28.47 24.47 3.04
CA GLY A 30 28.44 25.59 2.12
C GLY A 30 27.34 26.63 2.37
N ARG A 31 27.69 27.67 3.15
CA ARG A 31 27.14 29.06 3.15
C ARG A 31 25.65 29.21 3.50
N ARG A 32 25.27 29.86 4.62
CA ARG A 32 25.29 31.30 4.97
C ARG A 32 24.37 32.20 4.10
N VAL A 33 23.35 32.75 4.78
CA VAL A 33 22.56 34.01 4.58
C VAL A 33 21.70 34.07 3.28
N ASP A 34 20.50 34.67 3.20
CA ASP A 34 20.00 35.90 3.83
C ASP A 34 18.49 35.90 4.16
N VAL A 35 18.17 36.79 5.11
CA VAL A 35 16.83 37.21 5.54
C VAL A 35 16.27 38.28 4.59
N GLY A 36 14.98 38.17 4.27
CA GLY A 36 14.17 39.22 3.63
C GLY A 36 13.09 38.56 2.75
N GLY A 37 11.79 38.75 2.91
CA GLY A 37 11.04 39.87 3.44
C GLY A 37 10.01 40.26 2.39
N SER A 38 8.74 39.92 2.62
CA SER A 38 7.52 40.68 2.23
C SER A 38 6.33 39.75 1.98
N SER A 39 5.33 39.97 2.83
CA SER A 39 3.95 39.56 2.76
C SER A 39 3.18 40.26 1.64
N VAL A 40 2.25 39.56 0.99
CA VAL A 40 1.04 40.20 0.42
C VAL A 40 -0.17 39.30 0.70
N THR A 41 -1.08 39.86 1.49
CA THR A 41 -2.44 39.39 1.76
C THR A 41 -3.34 39.75 0.56
N ALA A 42 -4.24 38.85 0.15
CA ALA A 42 -5.38 39.22 -0.69
C ALA A 42 -6.65 38.46 -0.23
N ALA A 43 -7.74 39.23 -0.11
CA ALA A 43 -8.99 38.94 0.59
C ALA A 43 -10.00 38.15 -0.28
N PRO A 44 -11.14 37.70 0.29
CA PRO A 44 -11.97 36.62 -0.26
C PRO A 44 -13.02 37.10 -1.28
N VAL A 45 -13.34 36.23 -2.24
CA VAL A 45 -14.36 36.42 -3.28
C VAL A 45 -15.73 35.89 -2.81
N PRO A 46 -16.85 36.60 -3.04
CA PRO A 46 -18.16 36.22 -2.52
C PRO A 46 -18.81 35.05 -3.27
N ALA A 47 -19.51 34.20 -2.51
CA ALA A 47 -20.21 33.01 -2.96
C ALA A 47 -21.47 33.32 -3.78
N ARG A 48 -21.65 32.59 -4.89
CA ARG A 48 -22.89 32.57 -5.68
C ARG A 48 -23.73 31.34 -5.27
N PRO A 49 -25.07 31.43 -5.14
CA PRO A 49 -25.88 30.31 -4.65
C PRO A 49 -25.98 29.21 -5.70
N GLN A 50 -25.60 28.00 -5.31
CA GLN A 50 -25.71 26.80 -6.15
C GLN A 50 -27.03 26.09 -5.81
N PRO A 51 -27.89 25.76 -6.80
CA PRO A 51 -29.10 24.97 -6.56
C PRO A 51 -28.71 23.60 -6.00
N ALA A 52 -29.45 23.12 -5.01
CA ALA A 52 -29.24 21.81 -4.38
C ALA A 52 -29.18 20.70 -5.44
N ALA A 53 -27.97 20.20 -5.69
CA ALA A 53 -27.76 19.01 -6.48
C ALA A 53 -28.30 17.83 -5.69
N ALA A 54 -29.25 17.12 -6.30
CA ALA A 54 -29.72 15.83 -5.85
C ALA A 54 -28.53 14.92 -5.53
N ALA A 55 -28.65 14.16 -4.44
CA ALA A 55 -27.65 13.18 -4.04
C ALA A 55 -27.23 12.33 -5.25
N PRO A 56 -25.93 12.25 -5.59
CA PRO A 56 -25.50 11.37 -6.66
C PRO A 56 -25.88 9.94 -6.26
N ALA A 57 -26.61 9.27 -7.14
CA ALA A 57 -26.78 7.82 -7.04
C ALA A 57 -25.39 7.17 -6.92
N PRO A 58 -25.24 6.07 -6.16
CA PRO A 58 -23.95 5.41 -6.01
C PRO A 58 -23.40 5.10 -7.40
N VAL A 59 -22.29 5.75 -7.75
CA VAL A 59 -21.52 5.37 -8.93
C VAL A 59 -20.99 3.98 -8.60
N GLU A 60 -21.62 2.93 -9.11
CA GLU A 60 -21.09 1.58 -9.01
C GLU A 60 -19.72 1.59 -9.69
N GLU A 61 -18.66 1.57 -8.88
CA GLU A 61 -17.32 1.34 -9.39
C GLU A 61 -17.32 0.01 -10.15
N PRO A 62 -16.71 -0.07 -11.35
CA PRO A 62 -16.57 -1.35 -12.04
C PRO A 62 -15.91 -2.35 -11.09
N SER A 63 -16.55 -3.51 -10.92
CA SER A 63 -16.05 -4.56 -10.04
C SER A 63 -14.69 -5.03 -10.55
N ALA A 64 -13.71 -5.13 -9.64
CA ALA A 64 -12.40 -5.65 -9.99
C ALA A 64 -12.52 -7.10 -10.46
N LYS A 65 -11.73 -7.46 -11.48
CA LYS A 65 -11.64 -8.85 -11.92
C LYS A 65 -10.88 -9.68 -10.89
N PHE A 66 -11.46 -10.78 -10.43
CA PHE A 66 -10.76 -11.76 -9.63
C PHE A 66 -10.26 -12.91 -10.49
N ASP A 67 -8.98 -13.25 -10.34
CA ASP A 67 -8.36 -14.42 -10.96
C ASP A 67 -7.96 -15.41 -9.85
N ILE A 68 -8.61 -16.56 -9.86
CA ILE A 68 -8.45 -17.61 -8.87
C ILE A 68 -7.96 -18.86 -9.60
N PRO A 69 -6.79 -19.41 -9.22
CA PRO A 69 -6.25 -20.61 -9.84
C PRO A 69 -7.23 -21.79 -9.81
N GLN A 70 -7.35 -22.49 -10.93
CA GLN A 70 -8.25 -23.63 -11.03
C GLN A 70 -7.84 -24.76 -10.07
N PRO A 71 -8.78 -25.57 -9.56
CA PRO A 71 -8.49 -26.65 -8.61
C PRO A 71 -7.45 -27.68 -9.08
N ALA A 72 -7.28 -27.86 -10.39
CA ALA A 72 -6.30 -28.79 -10.95
C ALA A 72 -4.85 -28.27 -10.90
N THR A 73 -4.64 -26.98 -10.64
CA THR A 73 -3.31 -26.36 -10.54
C THR A 73 -2.68 -26.58 -9.17
N ARG A 74 -1.33 -26.44 -9.06
CA ARG A 74 -0.63 -26.47 -7.75
C ARG A 74 -1.27 -25.51 -6.74
N VAL A 75 -1.47 -24.25 -7.13
CA VAL A 75 -2.01 -23.22 -6.24
C VAL A 75 -3.45 -23.54 -5.88
N GLY A 76 -4.28 -23.97 -6.84
CA GLY A 76 -5.66 -24.38 -6.57
C GLY A 76 -5.79 -25.55 -5.60
N GLN A 77 -4.86 -26.52 -5.64
CA GLN A 77 -4.79 -27.61 -4.66
C GLN A 77 -4.46 -27.09 -3.27
N VAL A 78 -3.48 -26.18 -3.13
CA VAL A 78 -3.14 -25.57 -1.84
C VAL A 78 -4.31 -24.74 -1.29
N LEU A 79 -5.03 -24.00 -2.14
CA LEU A 79 -6.23 -23.27 -1.72
C LEU A 79 -7.32 -24.21 -1.18
N ALA A 80 -7.47 -25.41 -1.76
CA ALA A 80 -8.38 -26.42 -1.25
C ALA A 80 -7.91 -27.00 0.10
N GLU A 81 -6.60 -27.18 0.29
CA GLU A 81 -6.04 -27.57 1.60
C GLU A 81 -6.26 -26.50 2.67
N ILE A 82 -6.08 -25.22 2.33
CA ILE A 82 -6.38 -24.09 3.22
C ILE A 82 -7.87 -24.10 3.58
N ALA A 83 -8.77 -24.30 2.61
CA ALA A 83 -10.21 -24.38 2.86
C ALA A 83 -10.60 -25.55 3.79
N ALA A 84 -9.86 -26.66 3.72
CA ALA A 84 -10.05 -27.81 4.62
C ALA A 84 -9.53 -27.53 6.05
N ALA A 85 -8.42 -26.81 6.18
CA ALA A 85 -7.81 -26.45 7.45
C ALA A 85 -8.53 -25.28 8.15
N GLN A 86 -9.10 -24.35 7.39
CA GLN A 86 -9.69 -23.11 7.89
C GLN A 86 -11.17 -23.01 7.49
N PRO A 87 -12.10 -23.51 8.34
CA PRO A 87 -13.53 -23.44 8.06
C PRO A 87 -13.99 -22.00 7.80
N GLY A 88 -14.62 -21.76 6.65
CA GLY A 88 -15.09 -20.44 6.24
C GLY A 88 -14.21 -19.72 5.23
N PHE A 89 -12.98 -20.20 4.99
CA PHE A 89 -12.17 -19.70 3.89
C PHE A 89 -12.81 -20.02 2.53
N LYS A 90 -12.94 -18.99 1.69
CA LYS A 90 -13.32 -19.11 0.27
C LYS A 90 -12.46 -18.12 -0.52
N PRO A 91 -11.76 -18.55 -1.60
CA PRO A 91 -10.87 -17.69 -2.35
C PRO A 91 -11.54 -16.39 -2.86
N GLU A 92 -12.79 -16.45 -3.30
CA GLU A 92 -13.55 -15.30 -3.78
C GLU A 92 -13.79 -14.27 -2.65
N ILE A 93 -14.21 -14.74 -1.48
CA ILE A 93 -14.45 -13.88 -0.31
C ILE A 93 -13.13 -13.30 0.19
N PHE A 94 -12.06 -14.10 0.18
CA PHE A 94 -10.72 -13.64 0.52
C PHE A 94 -10.28 -12.49 -0.39
N LEU A 95 -10.44 -12.60 -1.72
CA LEU A 95 -10.08 -11.51 -2.64
C LEU A 95 -10.96 -10.27 -2.47
N GLN A 96 -12.24 -10.41 -2.12
CA GLN A 96 -13.10 -9.26 -1.76
C GLN A 96 -12.55 -8.53 -0.53
N ASN A 97 -12.16 -9.28 0.49
CA ASN A 97 -11.57 -8.72 1.71
C ASN A 97 -10.19 -8.10 1.44
N ALA A 98 -9.36 -8.74 0.61
CA ALA A 98 -8.07 -8.21 0.17
C ALA A 98 -8.24 -6.89 -0.60
N GLN A 99 -9.24 -6.78 -1.48
CA GLN A 99 -9.56 -5.54 -2.19
C GLN A 99 -9.95 -4.41 -1.23
N LYS A 100 -10.75 -4.70 -0.20
CA LYS A 100 -11.11 -3.72 0.82
C LYS A 100 -9.89 -3.31 1.65
N ALA A 101 -9.12 -4.28 2.13
CA ALA A 101 -7.91 -4.06 2.89
C ALA A 101 -6.91 -3.22 2.09
N PHE A 102 -6.77 -3.45 0.79
CA PHE A 102 -5.92 -2.66 -0.10
C PHE A 102 -6.23 -1.17 -0.02
N ARG A 103 -7.50 -0.80 -0.20
CA ARG A 103 -7.92 0.61 -0.13
C ARG A 103 -7.64 1.21 1.24
N ASP A 104 -7.99 0.46 2.29
CA ASP A 104 -7.85 0.93 3.66
C ASP A 104 -6.38 1.12 4.06
N VAL A 105 -5.50 0.17 3.72
CA VAL A 105 -4.07 0.22 4.03
C VAL A 105 -3.35 1.29 3.22
N VAL A 106 -3.60 1.39 1.91
CA VAL A 106 -2.99 2.43 1.06
C VAL A 106 -3.39 3.83 1.56
N THR A 107 -4.67 4.03 1.89
CA THR A 107 -5.15 5.30 2.43
C THR A 107 -4.53 5.59 3.79
N ALA A 108 -4.55 4.62 4.71
CA ALA A 108 -4.00 4.77 6.05
C ALA A 108 -2.49 5.06 6.02
N PHE A 109 -1.74 4.41 5.13
CA PHE A 109 -0.32 4.67 4.95
C PHE A 109 -0.05 6.09 4.41
N ALA A 110 -0.85 6.55 3.44
CA ALA A 110 -0.74 7.91 2.93
C ALA A 110 -1.03 8.97 4.02
N THR A 111 -2.06 8.74 4.84
CA THR A 111 -2.48 9.68 5.90
C THR A 111 -1.71 9.51 7.22
N GLY A 112 -0.86 8.48 7.36
CA GLY A 112 -0.14 8.19 8.60
C GLY A 112 -1.01 7.59 9.72
N ASP A 113 -2.15 6.99 9.39
CA ASP A 113 -3.10 6.40 10.34
C ASP A 113 -2.61 5.03 10.84
N ARG A 114 -1.76 5.08 11.87
CA ARG A 114 -1.15 3.90 12.50
C ARG A 114 -2.16 3.00 13.20
N GLU A 115 -3.24 3.56 13.74
CA GLU A 115 -4.28 2.78 14.42
C GLU A 115 -4.99 1.87 13.43
N LYS A 116 -5.38 2.41 12.28
CA LYS A 116 -6.00 1.62 11.21
C LYS A 116 -5.05 0.59 10.63
N LEU A 117 -3.76 0.92 10.45
CA LEU A 117 -2.75 -0.01 9.94
C LEU A 117 -2.57 -1.24 10.83
N ARG A 118 -2.60 -1.10 12.15
CA ARG A 118 -2.49 -2.23 13.11
C ARG A 118 -3.60 -3.27 12.97
N LEU A 119 -4.75 -2.90 12.42
CA LEU A 119 -5.87 -3.82 12.22
C LEU A 119 -5.67 -4.75 11.02
N TYR A 120 -4.80 -4.38 10.09
CA TYR A 120 -4.63 -5.09 8.81
C TYR A 120 -3.27 -5.76 8.67
N LEU A 121 -2.24 -5.28 9.35
CA LEU A 121 -0.87 -5.73 9.17
C LEU A 121 -0.45 -6.74 10.25
N THR A 122 0.46 -7.63 9.91
CA THR A 122 1.21 -8.38 10.92
C THR A 122 2.08 -7.41 11.75
N PRO A 123 2.51 -7.79 12.97
CA PRO A 123 3.36 -6.93 13.79
C PRO A 123 4.66 -6.51 13.09
N GLU A 124 5.27 -7.43 12.33
CA GLU A 124 6.49 -7.18 11.56
C GLU A 124 6.25 -6.18 10.41
N ALA A 125 5.19 -6.41 9.62
CA ALA A 125 4.83 -5.50 8.53
C ALA A 125 4.49 -4.10 9.05
N PHE A 126 3.77 -4.03 10.18
CA PHE A 126 3.44 -2.77 10.84
C PHE A 126 4.70 -1.98 11.21
N ALA A 127 5.72 -2.62 11.77
CA ALA A 127 6.97 -1.95 12.14
C ALA A 127 7.65 -1.29 10.92
N GLY A 128 7.65 -1.97 9.76
CA GLY A 128 8.18 -1.40 8.51
C GLY A 128 7.38 -0.19 8.03
N PHE A 129 6.04 -0.27 8.06
CA PHE A 129 5.16 0.84 7.68
C PHE A 129 5.31 2.04 8.63
N ASP A 130 5.36 1.79 9.94
CA ASP A 130 5.55 2.81 10.96
C ASP A 130 6.87 3.57 10.82
N ALA A 131 7.97 2.83 10.54
CA ALA A 131 9.27 3.42 10.28
C ALA A 131 9.25 4.33 9.05
N ALA A 132 8.61 3.88 7.96
CA ALA A 132 8.48 4.67 6.73
C ALA A 132 7.61 5.93 6.94
N ILE A 133 6.51 5.83 7.68
CA ILE A 133 5.68 7.00 8.04
C ILE A 133 6.48 7.98 8.89
N THR A 134 7.19 7.49 9.91
CA THR A 134 8.01 8.32 10.79
C THR A 134 9.10 9.06 10.02
N ALA A 135 9.81 8.38 9.12
CA ALA A 135 10.82 9.02 8.28
C ALA A 135 10.22 10.13 7.38
N ARG A 136 9.03 9.91 6.83
CA ARG A 136 8.30 10.90 6.03
C ARG A 136 7.89 12.12 6.87
N GLU A 137 7.38 11.89 8.08
CA GLU A 137 7.00 12.94 9.03
C GLU A 137 8.21 13.77 9.49
N GLU A 138 9.33 13.13 9.81
CA GLU A 138 10.59 13.81 10.16
C GLU A 138 11.14 14.66 9.00
N ALA A 139 10.96 14.19 7.77
CA ALA A 139 11.28 14.94 6.56
C ALA A 139 10.26 16.05 6.24
N GLN A 140 9.18 16.17 7.03
CA GLN A 140 8.06 17.08 6.83
C GLN A 140 7.42 16.93 5.43
N GLN A 141 7.46 15.71 4.91
CA GLN A 141 6.90 15.37 3.61
C GLN A 141 5.42 15.00 3.75
N GLN A 142 4.64 15.25 2.70
CA GLN A 142 3.22 14.92 2.68
C GLN A 142 2.93 13.96 1.53
N GLN A 143 2.40 12.78 1.86
CA GLN A 143 1.94 11.84 0.86
C GLN A 143 0.44 12.02 0.62
N ARG A 144 0.06 12.12 -0.65
CA ARG A 144 -1.34 12.05 -1.08
C ARG A 144 -1.48 10.88 -2.06
N THR A 145 -2.36 9.96 -1.74
CA THR A 145 -2.73 8.86 -2.62
C THR A 145 -4.23 8.81 -2.78
N GLU A 146 -4.70 8.67 -4.01
CA GLU A 146 -6.10 8.50 -4.37
C GLU A 146 -6.23 7.28 -5.28
N ILE A 147 -7.04 6.31 -4.88
CA ILE A 147 -7.33 5.12 -5.68
C ILE A 147 -8.54 5.42 -6.55
N VAL A 148 -8.32 5.55 -7.85
CA VAL A 148 -9.37 5.80 -8.85
C VAL A 148 -10.13 4.52 -9.18
N GLY A 149 -9.47 3.36 -9.04
CA GLY A 149 -10.12 2.06 -9.19
C GLY A 149 -9.14 0.92 -9.05
N ILE A 150 -9.67 -0.29 -8.94
CA ILE A 150 -8.90 -1.53 -8.90
C ILE A 150 -9.33 -2.37 -10.09
N ASN A 151 -8.39 -2.66 -10.98
CA ASN A 151 -8.65 -3.37 -12.23
C ASN A 151 -8.75 -4.88 -11.98
N SER A 152 -7.81 -5.45 -11.23
CA SER A 152 -7.80 -6.89 -10.94
C SER A 152 -7.07 -7.26 -9.66
N LEU A 153 -7.47 -8.40 -9.09
CA LEU A 153 -6.70 -9.14 -8.08
C LEU A 153 -6.53 -10.58 -8.55
N ALA A 154 -5.31 -11.10 -8.50
CA ALA A 154 -5.00 -12.46 -8.90
C ALA A 154 -4.24 -13.17 -7.80
N ILE A 155 -4.69 -14.36 -7.39
CA ILE A 155 -3.89 -15.22 -6.51
C ILE A 155 -2.78 -15.85 -7.36
N VAL A 156 -1.52 -15.50 -7.09
CA VAL A 156 -0.37 -15.97 -7.88
C VAL A 156 0.40 -17.08 -7.18
N ASP A 157 0.34 -17.16 -5.85
CA ASP A 157 0.89 -18.26 -5.07
C ASP A 157 0.10 -18.49 -3.78
N ALA A 158 0.22 -19.70 -3.23
CA ALA A 158 -0.29 -20.05 -1.92
C ALA A 158 0.59 -21.13 -1.29
N VAL A 159 0.75 -21.06 0.03
CA VAL A 159 1.47 -22.03 0.85
C VAL A 159 0.70 -22.31 2.13
N LEU A 160 0.61 -23.59 2.50
CA LEU A 160 0.11 -24.03 3.79
C LEU A 160 1.23 -24.77 4.53
N THR A 161 1.61 -24.27 5.70
CA THR A 161 2.60 -24.88 6.57
C THR A 161 1.92 -25.39 7.82
N ARG A 162 2.07 -26.68 8.11
CA ARG A 162 1.51 -27.32 9.30
C ARG A 162 2.57 -27.40 10.39
N PHE A 163 2.20 -27.12 11.63
CA PHE A 163 3.11 -27.18 12.78
C PHE A 163 2.39 -27.74 14.02
N GLU A 164 3.17 -28.05 15.05
CA GLU A 164 2.61 -28.54 16.31
C GLU A 164 1.78 -27.43 16.98
N GLY A 165 0.45 -27.61 16.98
CA GLY A 165 -0.48 -26.65 17.56
C GLY A 165 -1.19 -25.74 16.54
N GLY A 166 -1.02 -25.95 15.23
CA GLY A 166 -1.79 -25.19 14.25
C GLY A 166 -1.32 -25.30 12.80
N ASP A 167 -1.93 -24.46 11.98
CA ASP A 167 -1.62 -24.30 10.56
C ASP A 167 -1.38 -22.82 10.26
N LYS A 168 -0.40 -22.52 9.42
CA LYS A 168 -0.10 -21.19 8.89
C LYS A 168 -0.29 -21.20 7.38
N ALA A 169 -1.19 -20.36 6.89
CA ALA A 169 -1.45 -20.14 5.48
C ALA A 169 -0.86 -18.81 5.01
N ARG A 170 -0.29 -18.80 3.81
CA ARG A 170 0.24 -17.63 3.11
C ARG A 170 -0.33 -17.59 1.70
N ILE A 171 -0.84 -16.45 1.25
CA ILE A 171 -1.39 -16.25 -0.09
C ILE A 171 -0.80 -14.98 -0.69
N ASP A 172 -0.22 -15.11 -1.88
CA ASP A 172 0.34 -13.99 -2.63
C ASP A 172 -0.68 -13.52 -3.67
N VAL A 173 -1.01 -12.23 -3.62
CA VAL A 173 -2.02 -11.61 -4.47
C VAL A 173 -1.38 -10.50 -5.28
N GLN A 174 -1.41 -10.63 -6.61
CA GLN A 174 -1.11 -9.53 -7.51
C GLN A 174 -2.33 -8.61 -7.60
N ILE A 175 -2.14 -7.31 -7.36
CA ILE A 175 -3.17 -6.29 -7.40
C ILE A 175 -2.79 -5.29 -8.49
N VAL A 176 -3.71 -5.05 -9.44
CA VAL A 176 -3.54 -4.01 -10.47
C VAL A 176 -4.54 -2.91 -10.20
N SER A 177 -4.05 -1.70 -9.94
CA SER A 177 -4.87 -0.56 -9.53
C SER A 177 -4.54 0.69 -10.34
N ARG A 178 -5.51 1.62 -10.42
CA ARG A 178 -5.32 2.94 -11.02
C ARG A 178 -5.33 3.97 -9.91
N GLN A 179 -4.24 4.71 -9.77
CA GLN A 179 -4.04 5.63 -8.65
C GLN A 179 -3.46 6.96 -9.12
N ILE A 180 -3.70 8.00 -8.33
CA ILE A 180 -2.93 9.23 -8.31
C ILE A 180 -2.12 9.18 -7.03
N SER A 181 -0.78 9.25 -7.11
CA SER A 181 0.07 9.21 -5.93
C SER A 181 1.20 10.22 -6.08
N ILE A 182 1.34 11.06 -5.05
CA ILE A 182 2.31 12.15 -5.02
C ILE A 182 2.87 12.31 -3.61
N LEU A 183 4.18 12.51 -3.54
CA LEU A 183 4.90 12.85 -2.32
C LEU A 183 5.42 14.27 -2.47
N ASN A 184 4.97 15.16 -1.60
CA ASN A 184 5.36 16.56 -1.57
C ASN A 184 6.42 16.81 -0.50
N ASP A 185 7.29 17.78 -0.73
CA ASP A 185 8.19 18.31 0.29
C ASP A 185 7.47 19.27 1.26
N VAL A 186 8.25 19.81 2.20
CA VAL A 186 7.77 20.81 3.17
C VAL A 186 7.19 22.08 2.53
N GLY A 187 7.62 22.42 1.31
CA GLY A 187 7.14 23.56 0.53
C GLY A 187 5.90 23.24 -0.32
N GLY A 188 5.37 22.02 -0.23
CA GLY A 188 4.26 21.56 -1.05
C GLY A 188 4.63 21.29 -2.51
N GLN A 189 5.92 21.27 -2.84
CA GLN A 189 6.39 20.93 -4.18
C GLN A 189 6.49 19.41 -4.34
N PRO A 190 6.10 18.86 -5.49
CA PRO A 190 6.17 17.42 -5.72
C PRO A 190 7.62 16.94 -5.79
N LEU A 191 7.97 16.00 -4.91
CA LEU A 191 9.25 15.29 -4.92
C LEU A 191 9.21 14.06 -5.83
N ILE A 192 8.16 13.26 -5.71
CA ILE A 192 7.99 11.97 -6.38
C ILE A 192 6.51 11.78 -6.73
N GLY A 193 6.24 11.09 -7.84
CA GLY A 193 4.90 10.69 -8.24
C GLY A 193 4.33 11.53 -9.38
N THR A 194 3.01 11.47 -9.55
CA THR A 194 2.30 12.14 -10.63
C THR A 194 0.88 12.50 -10.21
N GLU A 195 0.39 13.64 -10.70
CA GLU A 195 -1.01 14.05 -10.55
C GLU A 195 -1.95 13.37 -11.55
N SER A 196 -1.40 12.58 -12.48
CA SER A 196 -2.16 11.83 -13.47
C SER A 196 -2.50 10.43 -12.98
N VAL A 197 -3.69 9.95 -13.37
CA VAL A 197 -4.10 8.56 -13.12
C VAL A 197 -3.11 7.60 -13.77
N THR A 198 -2.45 6.79 -12.96
CA THR A 198 -1.41 5.84 -13.38
C THR A 198 -1.76 4.44 -12.90
N GLU A 199 -1.41 3.43 -13.69
CA GLU A 199 -1.58 2.04 -13.29
C GLU A 199 -0.40 1.57 -12.43
N PHE A 200 -0.71 0.89 -11.34
CA PHE A 200 0.23 0.27 -10.41
C PHE A 200 -0.03 -1.23 -10.35
N SER A 201 1.04 -2.02 -10.36
CA SER A 201 0.97 -3.45 -10.08
C SER A 201 1.74 -3.75 -8.80
N ASP A 202 1.02 -4.26 -7.82
CA ASP A 202 1.54 -4.61 -6.51
C ASP A 202 1.43 -6.12 -6.29
N LEU A 203 2.35 -6.69 -5.52
CA LEU A 203 2.28 -8.04 -5.00
C LEU A 203 2.19 -7.98 -3.48
N TRP A 204 1.08 -8.46 -2.95
CA TRP A 204 0.74 -8.43 -1.53
C TRP A 204 0.72 -9.85 -0.98
N GLU A 205 1.44 -10.07 0.09
CA GLU A 205 1.49 -11.34 0.81
C GLU A 205 0.59 -11.26 2.04
N PHE A 206 -0.41 -12.12 2.09
CA PHE A 206 -1.33 -12.24 3.22
C PHE A 206 -1.04 -13.52 4.00
N GLU A 207 -1.09 -13.42 5.32
CA GLU A 207 -0.91 -14.54 6.22
C GLU A 207 -2.12 -14.73 7.13
N SER A 208 -2.39 -15.99 7.46
CA SER A 208 -3.38 -16.37 8.46
C SER A 208 -2.88 -17.57 9.25
N GLU A 209 -3.09 -17.54 10.55
CA GLU A 209 -2.76 -18.63 11.46
C GLU A 209 -4.03 -19.17 12.12
N THR A 210 -4.08 -20.49 12.31
CA THR A 210 -5.18 -21.18 12.98
C THR A 210 -4.64 -22.23 13.93
N GLY A 211 -5.31 -22.44 15.06
CA GLY A 211 -4.91 -23.44 16.05
C GLY A 211 -5.81 -23.42 17.29
N PRO A 212 -5.63 -24.37 18.23
CA PRO A 212 -6.49 -24.52 19.40
C PRO A 212 -6.52 -23.28 20.31
N ASN A 213 -5.45 -22.48 20.28
CA ASN A 213 -5.28 -21.27 21.09
C ASN A 213 -5.41 -19.99 20.25
N GLN A 214 -5.78 -20.09 18.98
CA GLN A 214 -6.00 -18.93 18.12
C GLN A 214 -7.50 -18.71 17.91
N PRO A 215 -7.96 -17.45 17.82
CA PRO A 215 -9.34 -17.13 17.44
C PRO A 215 -9.63 -17.59 16.00
N VAL A 216 -10.85 -17.35 15.52
CA VAL A 216 -11.24 -17.63 14.13
C VAL A 216 -10.22 -17.02 13.16
N ALA A 217 -9.82 -17.79 12.13
CA ALA A 217 -8.81 -17.41 11.15
C ALA A 217 -9.04 -15.99 10.61
N SER A 218 -8.05 -15.11 10.80
CA SER A 218 -8.03 -13.76 10.25
C SER A 218 -6.81 -13.58 9.35
N TRP A 219 -6.98 -12.81 8.27
CA TRP A 219 -5.94 -12.58 7.27
C TRP A 219 -5.33 -11.20 7.48
N HIS A 220 -4.00 -11.15 7.57
CA HIS A 220 -3.24 -9.92 7.74
C HIS A 220 -2.19 -9.78 6.63
N LEU A 221 -1.91 -8.54 6.25
CA LEU A 221 -0.85 -8.21 5.30
C LEU A 221 0.52 -8.37 5.98
N ALA A 222 1.33 -9.29 5.46
CA ALA A 222 2.67 -9.58 5.96
C ALA A 222 3.76 -8.87 5.14
N ALA A 223 3.54 -8.71 3.83
CA ALA A 223 4.45 -7.96 2.97
C ALA A 223 3.69 -7.30 1.80
N ALA A 224 4.20 -6.17 1.34
CA ALA A 224 3.72 -5.47 0.15
C ALA A 224 4.90 -4.93 -0.66
N ARG A 225 4.90 -5.18 -1.97
CA ARG A 225 5.93 -4.71 -2.89
C ARG A 225 5.35 -4.44 -4.28
N ALA A 226 6.06 -3.69 -5.12
CA ALA A 226 5.75 -3.64 -6.54
C ALA A 226 5.97 -5.02 -7.19
N ALA A 227 5.10 -5.38 -8.14
CA ALA A 227 5.15 -6.64 -8.87
C ALA A 227 6.16 -6.61 -10.03
#